data_AF-A0A8S2Y9A1-F1
#
_entry.id   AF-A0A8S2Y9A1-F1
#
_cell.length_a   1.000
_cell.length_b   1.000
_cell.length_c   1.000
_cell.angle_alpha   90.00
_cell.angle_beta   90.00
_cell.angle_gamma   90.00
#
_symmetry.space_group_name_H-M   'P 1'
#
loop_
_entity.id
_entity.type
_entity.pdbx_description
1 polymer ?
#
loop_
_entity_poly.entity_id
_entity_poly.type
_entity_poly.pdbx_seq_one_letter_code
_entity_poly.pdbx_strand_id
1 'polypeptide(L)'
;MAVNNDTIIDSLHQLETLLFHGNILDEVESHPLISLRDQLKSIYPKPDSRTIDEDKKLIADLNYFEINSLYHLIKQYSLIVPSTLLTALFDVIRLKICINMETYPSVCDYYFDWSLTYLVADSTINYLIDAKHVLPNMDEYFLALFSRIGHQSVCTKSRISYSMSISHKNTPTFFQLNDSTERLLQAFIIYLNNYFLNNHQQCESHFRILNWLLNMTDIYGFVPYFVKTGFPNALPQWISIKQDERKDISLELWDFIFGILYNLTRHWSGVEALNKFKMIDTLKQWKEQYALRLPVVEDDNEYDKEILITYYLAYLTLLEPKELKRESISNVQTILDYILEQTIQAFNSTSLFCGPYNVCEFLEGLAKMVVNDTFLIYIISRENIYELFIEKFLLFNAVCESTILNTIICSSLYTIIWSISFQPEYSMKLKSNDKLISTVEQRVKNQSNDEYALEMKRVAKGILFNLDYLQMDAQATAVDPNSDDNQIKVMVSYAHRDVTFCKKIVTKLQIHFQGDIWVDFNKLSVSHEDDWEDIAKAISQCDVILMIVTENYCSSKSCRREVIHADKRNKRMIPIYQ
;
A
#
# COMPACT_ATOMS: atom_id res chain seq x y z
N MET A 1 -2.91 25.87 34.23
CA MET A 1 -2.25 26.62 35.32
C MET A 1 -1.73 27.92 34.73
N ALA A 2 -1.93 29.06 35.39
CA ALA A 2 -1.44 30.35 34.89
C ALA A 2 0.08 30.26 34.70
N VAL A 3 0.53 30.31 33.45
CA VAL A 3 1.94 30.26 33.08
C VAL A 3 2.56 31.61 33.43
N ASN A 4 3.75 31.59 34.01
CA ASN A 4 4.49 32.78 34.41
C ASN A 4 4.82 33.66 33.18
N ASN A 5 4.55 34.97 33.25
CA ASN A 5 4.76 35.90 32.12
C ASN A 5 6.22 35.90 31.62
N ASP A 6 7.18 35.58 32.49
CA ASP A 6 8.62 35.56 32.17
C ASP A 6 8.96 34.48 31.13
N THR A 7 8.36 33.28 31.21
CA THR A 7 8.61 32.19 30.25
C THR A 7 8.14 32.49 28.83
N ILE A 8 7.09 33.31 28.69
CA ILE A 8 6.57 33.74 27.38
C ILE A 8 7.48 34.79 26.77
N ILE A 9 7.99 35.72 27.58
CA ILE A 9 8.94 36.76 27.16
C ILE A 9 10.26 36.12 26.73
N ASP A 10 10.79 35.16 27.47
CA ASP A 10 12.01 34.44 27.12
C ASP A 10 11.86 33.66 25.81
N SER A 11 10.73 33.00 25.61
CA SER A 11 10.43 32.29 24.36
C SER A 11 10.35 33.28 23.19
N LEU A 12 9.61 34.37 23.33
CA LEU A 12 9.51 35.43 22.31
C LEU A 12 10.88 36.02 21.96
N HIS A 13 11.73 36.24 22.96
CA HIS A 13 13.08 36.73 22.74
C HIS A 13 13.96 35.69 22.04
N GLN A 14 13.79 34.38 22.33
CA GLN A 14 14.42 33.31 21.56
C GLN A 14 13.95 33.32 20.09
N LEU A 15 12.65 33.52 19.81
CA LEU A 15 12.12 33.61 18.44
C LEU A 15 12.73 34.80 17.68
N GLU A 16 12.76 35.98 18.31
CA GLU A 16 13.42 37.17 17.75
C GLU A 16 14.92 36.92 17.50
N THR A 17 15.61 36.28 18.44
CA THR A 17 17.02 35.94 18.28
C THR A 17 17.22 34.98 17.10
N LEU A 18 16.40 33.93 17.00
CA LEU A 18 16.48 32.92 15.94
C LEU A 18 16.12 33.49 14.55
N LEU A 19 15.18 34.43 14.46
CA LEU A 19 14.74 35.04 13.20
C LEU A 19 15.67 36.14 12.68
N PHE A 20 16.17 36.98 13.59
CA PHE A 20 16.89 38.20 13.21
C PHE A 20 18.41 38.06 13.27
N HIS A 21 18.93 37.06 13.98
CA HIS A 21 20.39 36.91 14.19
C HIS A 21 21.00 35.69 13.48
N GLY A 22 20.26 34.94 12.66
CA GLY A 22 20.82 33.88 11.80
C GLY A 22 21.25 32.58 12.50
N ASN A 23 21.17 32.51 13.84
CA ASN A 23 21.67 31.38 14.65
C ASN A 23 21.05 30.00 14.33
N ILE A 24 19.86 29.94 13.70
CA ILE A 24 19.28 28.67 13.25
C ILE A 24 20.16 27.97 12.21
N LEU A 25 20.81 28.73 11.33
CA LEU A 25 21.68 28.17 10.30
C LEU A 25 22.99 27.66 10.90
N ASP A 26 23.53 28.33 11.92
CA ASP A 26 24.74 27.89 12.63
C ASP A 26 24.50 26.64 13.49
N GLU A 27 23.32 26.52 14.11
CA GLU A 27 22.88 25.33 14.84
C GLU A 27 22.69 24.12 13.89
N VAL A 28 22.30 24.38 12.64
CA VAL A 28 22.18 23.36 11.60
C VAL A 28 23.53 23.04 10.96
N GLU A 29 24.41 24.03 10.71
CA GLU A 29 25.75 23.87 10.10
C GLU A 29 26.74 23.14 11.01
N SER A 30 26.62 23.30 12.33
CA SER A 30 27.44 22.59 13.32
C SER A 30 26.99 21.14 13.59
N HIS A 31 25.88 20.71 13.00
CA HIS A 31 25.28 19.42 13.29
C HIS A 31 25.91 18.28 12.45
N PRO A 32 26.15 17.08 13.02
CA PRO A 32 26.78 15.93 12.34
C PRO A 32 26.18 15.51 10.99
N LEU A 33 24.95 15.96 10.69
CA LEU A 33 24.19 15.64 9.49
C LEU A 33 24.63 16.42 8.25
N ILE A 34 25.23 17.60 8.42
CA ILE A 34 25.88 18.34 7.32
C ILE A 34 27.00 17.49 6.73
N SER A 35 27.78 16.81 7.60
CA SER A 35 28.82 15.88 7.19
C SER A 35 28.27 14.68 6.41
N LEU A 36 27.11 14.14 6.82
CA LEU A 36 26.44 13.03 6.13
C LEU A 36 25.83 13.45 4.78
N ARG A 37 25.20 14.63 4.71
CA ARG A 37 24.71 15.24 3.46
C ARG A 37 25.86 15.42 2.46
N ASP A 38 26.99 15.94 2.92
CA ASP A 38 28.17 16.18 2.09
C ASP A 38 28.81 14.86 1.63
N GLN A 39 28.79 13.81 2.48
CA GLN A 39 29.15 12.44 2.11
C GLN A 39 28.19 11.86 1.05
N LEU A 40 26.87 12.02 1.19
CA LEU A 40 25.88 11.52 0.22
C LEU A 40 25.93 12.28 -1.12
N LYS A 41 26.15 13.60 -1.10
CA LYS A 41 26.40 14.41 -2.31
C LYS A 41 27.65 13.95 -3.06
N SER A 42 28.67 13.46 -2.35
CA SER A 42 29.88 12.90 -2.97
C SER A 42 29.63 11.56 -3.68
N ILE A 43 28.61 10.80 -3.26
CA ILE A 43 28.24 9.48 -3.81
C ILE A 43 27.27 9.63 -5.00
N TYR A 44 26.37 10.62 -4.97
CA TYR A 44 25.37 10.87 -6.02
C TYR A 44 25.38 12.33 -6.51
N PRO A 45 26.40 12.76 -7.27
CA PRO A 45 26.48 14.12 -7.79
C PRO A 45 25.41 14.37 -8.86
N LYS A 46 24.57 15.41 -8.71
CA LYS A 46 23.73 15.92 -9.80
C LYS A 46 24.51 16.97 -10.61
N PRO A 47 24.27 17.06 -11.94
CA PRO A 47 24.60 18.26 -12.71
C PRO A 47 23.57 19.34 -12.38
N ASP A 48 24.05 20.55 -12.10
CA ASP A 48 23.31 21.76 -11.69
C ASP A 48 22.71 21.74 -10.26
N SER A 49 23.57 21.96 -9.25
CA SER A 49 23.16 22.35 -7.90
C SER A 49 23.30 23.87 -7.72
N ARG A 50 22.27 24.52 -7.18
CA ARG A 50 22.34 25.91 -6.67
C ARG A 50 23.48 26.03 -5.65
N THR A 51 24.05 27.23 -5.55
CA THR A 51 25.06 27.50 -4.53
C THR A 51 24.42 27.62 -3.14
N ILE A 52 25.19 27.29 -2.09
CA ILE A 52 24.75 27.42 -0.69
C ILE A 52 24.23 28.85 -0.40
N ASP A 53 24.82 29.88 -1.02
CA ASP A 53 24.42 31.27 -0.84
C ASP A 53 23.09 31.62 -1.52
N GLU A 54 22.76 30.97 -2.64
CA GLU A 54 21.46 31.11 -3.32
C GLU A 54 20.34 30.43 -2.53
N ASP A 55 20.61 29.25 -1.96
CA ASP A 55 19.68 28.58 -1.05
C ASP A 55 19.50 29.39 0.25
N LYS A 56 20.58 29.94 0.84
CA LYS A 56 20.53 30.85 2.00
C LYS A 56 19.63 32.07 1.77
N LYS A 57 19.68 32.66 0.58
CA LYS A 57 18.88 33.84 0.21
C LYS A 57 17.40 33.49 -0.01
N LEU A 58 17.12 32.36 -0.67
CA LEU A 58 15.76 31.89 -0.89
C LEU A 58 15.06 31.50 0.43
N ILE A 59 15.81 30.88 1.35
CA ILE A 59 15.35 30.53 2.71
C ILE A 59 15.05 31.80 3.52
N ALA A 60 15.90 32.83 3.44
CA ALA A 60 15.64 34.12 4.09
C ALA A 60 14.33 34.78 3.58
N ASP A 61 14.06 34.70 2.27
CA ASP A 61 12.89 35.32 1.63
C ASP A 61 11.57 34.54 1.88
N LEU A 62 11.58 33.20 1.84
CA LEU A 62 10.39 32.35 2.11
C LEU A 62 9.99 32.36 3.60
N ASN A 63 10.95 32.54 4.50
CA ASN A 63 10.74 32.53 5.95
C ASN A 63 10.24 33.89 6.48
N TYR A 64 10.57 35.01 5.82
CA TYR A 64 10.28 36.33 6.38
C TYR A 64 8.78 36.65 6.47
N PHE A 65 7.97 36.31 5.47
CA PHE A 65 6.55 36.69 5.46
C PHE A 65 5.68 35.82 6.37
N GLU A 66 5.79 34.49 6.27
CA GLU A 66 4.99 33.55 7.06
C GLU A 66 5.38 33.60 8.54
N ILE A 67 6.68 33.67 8.83
CA ILE A 67 7.15 33.70 10.21
C ILE A 67 6.96 35.08 10.85
N ASN A 68 7.09 36.22 10.13
CA ASN A 68 6.69 37.51 10.70
C ASN A 68 5.20 37.59 10.99
N SER A 69 4.36 37.07 10.09
CA SER A 69 2.91 37.06 10.29
C SER A 69 2.56 36.29 11.57
N LEU A 70 3.19 35.13 11.78
CA LEU A 70 3.02 34.32 12.97
C LEU A 70 3.62 34.99 14.23
N TYR A 71 4.79 35.60 14.13
CA TYR A 71 5.43 36.34 15.22
C TYR A 71 4.56 37.53 15.68
N HIS A 72 3.99 38.30 14.74
CA HIS A 72 3.06 39.38 15.07
C HIS A 72 1.79 38.86 15.75
N LEU A 73 1.27 37.71 15.30
CA LEU A 73 0.12 37.05 15.90
C LEU A 73 0.43 36.56 17.33
N ILE A 74 1.56 35.89 17.55
CA ILE A 74 2.00 35.45 18.88
C ILE A 74 2.15 36.67 19.80
N LYS A 75 2.75 37.77 19.33
CA LYS A 75 2.89 39.00 20.10
C LYS A 75 1.53 39.57 20.51
N GLN A 76 0.56 39.56 19.59
CA GLN A 76 -0.81 40.02 19.82
C GLN A 76 -1.55 39.19 20.89
N TYR A 77 -1.32 37.87 20.96
CA TYR A 77 -2.02 36.97 21.90
C TYR A 77 -1.15 36.49 23.08
N SER A 78 0.09 36.96 23.18
CA SER A 78 1.13 36.47 24.12
C SER A 78 0.71 36.40 25.58
N LEU A 79 -0.15 37.32 26.06
CA LEU A 79 -0.63 37.35 27.44
C LEU A 79 -1.68 36.28 27.78
N ILE A 80 -2.23 35.59 26.78
CA ILE A 80 -3.36 34.65 26.93
C ILE A 80 -3.03 33.26 26.34
N VAL A 81 -1.97 33.15 25.53
CA VAL A 81 -1.54 31.90 24.89
C VAL A 81 -0.91 30.95 25.92
N PRO A 82 -1.37 29.69 26.01
CA PRO A 82 -0.71 28.68 26.83
C PRO A 82 0.74 28.45 26.37
N SER A 83 1.68 28.30 27.31
CA SER A 83 3.09 27.97 27.00
C SER A 83 3.22 26.77 26.07
N THR A 84 2.32 25.79 26.19
CA THR A 84 2.32 24.58 25.39
C THR A 84 2.06 24.85 23.91
N LEU A 85 1.11 25.73 23.58
CA LEU A 85 0.83 26.16 22.21
C LEU A 85 1.96 27.03 21.65
N LEU A 86 2.58 27.85 22.50
CA LEU A 86 3.73 28.65 22.11
C LEU A 86 4.91 27.75 21.72
N THR A 87 5.30 26.80 22.57
CA THR A 87 6.33 25.78 22.26
C THR A 87 5.99 25.01 20.99
N ALA A 88 4.74 24.62 20.81
CA ALA A 88 4.28 23.94 19.59
C ALA A 88 4.53 24.76 18.32
N LEU A 89 4.27 26.06 18.34
CA LEU A 89 4.55 26.94 17.20
C LEU A 89 6.05 27.03 16.91
N PHE A 90 6.91 27.05 17.94
CA PHE A 90 8.38 27.04 17.76
C PHE A 90 8.88 25.76 17.08
N ASP A 91 8.42 24.61 17.54
CA ASP A 91 8.79 23.30 17.02
C ASP A 91 8.47 23.19 15.52
N VAL A 92 7.27 23.66 15.16
CA VAL A 92 6.76 23.69 13.78
C VAL A 92 7.58 24.66 12.91
N ILE A 93 7.98 25.83 13.41
CA ILE A 93 8.87 26.75 12.68
C ILE A 93 10.25 26.14 12.45
N ARG A 94 10.86 25.52 13.47
CA ARG A 94 12.16 24.85 13.33
C ARG A 94 12.11 23.75 12.27
N LEU A 95 11.08 22.93 12.33
CA LEU A 95 10.77 21.87 11.36
C LEU A 95 10.63 22.43 9.93
N LYS A 96 9.90 23.54 9.75
CA LYS A 96 9.76 24.23 8.45
C LYS A 96 11.11 24.68 7.89
N ILE A 97 11.95 25.27 8.73
CA ILE A 97 13.26 25.78 8.31
C ILE A 97 14.16 24.62 7.89
N CYS A 98 14.17 23.52 8.65
CA CYS A 98 14.92 22.31 8.30
C CYS A 98 14.49 21.68 6.98
N ILE A 99 13.18 21.59 6.71
CA ILE A 99 12.67 21.09 5.42
C ILE A 99 13.06 22.01 4.25
N ASN A 100 13.03 23.33 4.46
CA ASN A 100 13.43 24.30 3.44
C ASN A 100 14.95 24.28 3.15
N MET A 101 15.77 23.66 4.01
CA MET A 101 17.23 23.59 3.85
C MET A 101 17.72 22.51 2.88
N GLU A 102 16.84 21.70 2.26
CA GLU A 102 17.28 20.64 1.32
C GLU A 102 16.46 20.43 0.05
N THR A 103 17.20 20.18 -1.04
CA THR A 103 16.78 19.91 -2.42
C THR A 103 17.04 18.46 -2.86
N TYR A 104 17.16 17.51 -1.91
CA TYR A 104 17.37 16.07 -2.18
C TYR A 104 16.34 15.16 -1.47
N PRO A 105 15.58 14.33 -2.22
CA PRO A 105 14.51 13.51 -1.64
C PRO A 105 14.93 12.57 -0.50
N SER A 106 16.11 11.95 -0.59
CA SER A 106 16.59 10.97 0.40
C SER A 106 17.04 11.59 1.72
N VAL A 107 17.36 12.89 1.72
CA VAL A 107 17.85 13.59 2.92
C VAL A 107 16.67 14.31 3.61
N CYS A 108 15.70 14.81 2.83
CA CYS A 108 14.39 15.23 3.33
C CYS A 108 13.69 14.18 4.20
N ASP A 109 13.82 12.89 3.86
CA ASP A 109 13.26 11.78 4.64
C ASP A 109 13.87 11.68 6.05
N TYR A 110 15.20 11.82 6.15
CA TYR A 110 15.92 11.80 7.42
C TYR A 110 15.60 13.06 8.25
N TYR A 111 15.53 14.24 7.60
CA TYR A 111 15.18 15.48 8.29
C TYR A 111 13.73 15.51 8.76
N PHE A 112 12.79 14.96 7.99
CA PHE A 112 11.38 14.85 8.39
C PHE A 112 11.22 13.93 9.61
N ASP A 113 11.91 12.78 9.61
CA ASP A 113 11.93 11.91 10.78
C ASP A 113 12.58 12.62 11.97
N TRP A 114 13.77 13.19 11.79
CA TRP A 114 14.48 13.92 12.85
C TRP A 114 13.61 15.03 13.45
N SER A 115 12.82 15.72 12.64
CA SER A 115 12.01 16.84 13.09
C SER A 115 10.69 16.43 13.76
N LEU A 116 9.99 15.38 13.29
CA LEU A 116 8.88 14.81 14.07
C LEU A 116 9.34 14.12 15.37
N THR A 117 10.59 13.65 15.40
CA THR A 117 11.18 12.84 16.48
C THR A 117 11.83 13.72 17.56
N TYR A 118 12.54 14.78 17.18
CA TYR A 118 13.39 15.57 18.08
C TYR A 118 13.00 17.05 18.18
N LEU A 119 12.22 17.59 17.23
CA LEU A 119 11.78 18.99 17.30
C LEU A 119 10.41 19.15 17.92
N VAL A 120 9.51 18.16 17.90
CA VAL A 120 8.19 18.27 18.54
C VAL A 120 8.27 17.92 20.03
N ALA A 121 8.12 18.91 20.89
CA ALA A 121 8.15 18.75 22.35
C ALA A 121 6.90 18.03 22.89
N ASP A 122 7.03 17.38 24.05
CA ASP A 122 5.91 16.73 24.76
C ASP A 122 4.74 17.67 25.03
N SER A 123 5.03 18.96 25.25
CA SER A 123 4.02 20.00 25.41
C SER A 123 3.12 20.16 24.18
N THR A 124 3.68 19.98 22.99
CA THR A 124 3.00 20.07 21.70
C THR A 124 2.07 18.87 21.51
N ILE A 125 2.53 17.68 21.89
CA ILE A 125 1.71 16.46 21.89
C ILE A 125 0.56 16.58 22.89
N ASN A 126 0.85 17.02 24.12
CA ASN A 126 -0.18 17.21 25.15
C ASN A 126 -1.22 18.26 24.72
N TYR A 127 -0.79 19.32 24.03
CA TYR A 127 -1.68 20.33 23.46
C TYR A 127 -2.70 19.73 22.46
N LEU A 128 -2.27 18.79 21.61
CA LEU A 128 -3.15 18.09 20.67
C LEU A 128 -4.11 17.10 21.36
N ILE A 129 -3.69 16.50 22.47
CA ILE A 129 -4.51 15.56 23.26
C ILE A 129 -5.57 16.31 24.10
N ASP A 130 -5.21 17.48 24.62
CA ASP A 130 -6.08 18.27 25.48
C ASP A 130 -7.21 18.92 24.67
N ALA A 131 -8.40 18.31 24.71
CA ALA A 131 -9.62 18.74 24.00
C ALA A 131 -10.19 20.12 24.41
N LYS A 132 -9.45 20.92 25.16
CA LYS A 132 -9.82 22.29 25.58
C LYS A 132 -9.02 23.29 24.75
N HIS A 133 -9.32 23.35 23.45
CA HIS A 133 -8.84 24.36 22.51
C HIS A 133 -9.51 25.70 22.86
N VAL A 134 -8.82 26.51 23.69
CA VAL A 134 -9.36 27.76 24.26
C VAL A 134 -9.26 28.93 23.28
N LEU A 135 -8.47 28.82 22.20
CA LEU A 135 -8.14 29.92 21.28
C LEU A 135 -8.32 29.52 19.80
N PRO A 136 -9.58 29.46 19.30
CA PRO A 136 -9.91 28.90 17.99
C PRO A 136 -9.02 29.39 16.83
N ASN A 137 -8.74 30.70 16.76
CA ASN A 137 -7.91 31.27 15.70
C ASN A 137 -6.46 30.77 15.77
N MET A 138 -5.85 30.76 16.96
CA MET A 138 -4.46 30.32 17.13
C MET A 138 -4.30 28.82 16.86
N ASP A 139 -5.33 28.05 17.21
CA ASP A 139 -5.38 26.60 17.02
C ASP A 139 -5.47 26.26 15.52
N GLU A 140 -6.27 27.02 14.78
CA GLU A 140 -6.30 26.95 13.31
C GLU A 140 -4.96 27.33 12.67
N TYR A 141 -4.31 28.42 13.11
CA TYR A 141 -3.00 28.80 12.57
C TYR A 141 -1.90 27.77 12.85
N PHE A 142 -1.89 27.19 14.06
CA PHE A 142 -0.96 26.13 14.42
C PHE A 142 -1.13 24.90 13.51
N LEU A 143 -2.36 24.41 13.38
CA LEU A 143 -2.67 23.24 12.56
C LEU A 143 -2.49 23.53 11.06
N ALA A 144 -2.72 24.77 10.64
CA ALA A 144 -2.44 25.25 9.30
C ALA A 144 -0.96 25.15 8.94
N LEU A 145 -0.11 25.63 9.83
CA LEU A 145 1.32 25.59 9.65
C LEU A 145 1.84 24.14 9.69
N PHE A 146 1.36 23.33 10.64
CA PHE A 146 1.71 21.92 10.77
C PHE A 146 1.35 21.10 9.52
N SER A 147 0.12 21.24 9.02
CA SER A 147 -0.35 20.54 7.82
C SER A 147 0.44 20.93 6.57
N ARG A 148 0.72 22.22 6.39
CA ARG A 148 1.46 22.73 5.23
C ARG A 148 2.90 22.24 5.18
N ILE A 149 3.54 22.09 6.34
CA ILE A 149 4.87 21.48 6.44
C ILE A 149 4.83 20.03 5.99
N GLY A 150 3.90 19.23 6.52
CA GLY A 150 3.75 17.83 6.13
C GLY A 150 3.48 17.68 4.62
N HIS A 151 2.63 18.54 4.06
CA HIS A 151 2.36 18.56 2.63
C HIS A 151 3.60 18.86 1.79
N GLN A 152 4.42 19.85 2.17
CA GLN A 152 5.65 20.19 1.43
C GLN A 152 6.72 19.09 1.51
N SER A 153 6.83 18.38 2.65
CA SER A 153 7.68 17.20 2.77
C SER A 153 7.17 15.99 1.98
N VAL A 154 5.86 15.91 1.71
CA VAL A 154 5.25 14.79 0.96
C VAL A 154 5.20 15.04 -0.55
N CYS A 155 5.01 16.28 -1.02
CA CYS A 155 5.00 16.59 -2.47
C CYS A 155 6.33 16.27 -3.19
N THR A 156 7.45 16.22 -2.48
CA THR A 156 8.74 15.76 -3.01
C THR A 156 8.78 14.24 -3.27
N LYS A 157 7.75 13.50 -2.84
CA LYS A 157 7.74 12.05 -2.65
C LYS A 157 6.76 11.27 -3.54
N SER A 158 5.79 11.91 -4.18
CA SER A 158 4.75 11.22 -5.00
C SER A 158 5.30 10.42 -6.18
N ARG A 159 6.55 10.63 -6.60
CA ARG A 159 7.23 9.81 -7.62
C ARG A 159 7.96 8.58 -7.06
N ILE A 160 8.26 8.56 -5.76
CA ILE A 160 9.04 7.52 -5.06
C ILE A 160 8.12 6.63 -4.20
N SER A 161 6.99 7.13 -3.67
CA SER A 161 6.01 6.32 -2.94
C SER A 161 5.53 5.11 -3.76
N TYR A 162 5.22 5.31 -5.04
CA TYR A 162 4.88 4.23 -5.96
C TYR A 162 6.02 3.20 -6.17
N SER A 163 7.27 3.60 -5.98
CA SER A 163 8.42 2.71 -6.15
C SER A 163 8.65 1.76 -4.99
N MET A 164 8.17 2.12 -3.80
CA MET A 164 8.35 1.33 -2.59
C MET A 164 7.09 0.58 -2.18
N SER A 165 5.94 0.86 -2.80
CA SER A 165 4.63 0.45 -2.31
C SER A 165 4.24 -1.02 -2.47
N ILE A 166 5.04 -1.85 -3.16
CA ILE A 166 4.65 -3.23 -3.46
C ILE A 166 5.75 -4.27 -3.12
N SER A 167 6.95 -3.87 -2.66
CA SER A 167 7.95 -4.85 -2.21
C SER A 167 7.73 -5.18 -0.73
N HIS A 168 7.08 -6.32 -0.51
CA HIS A 168 6.56 -6.74 0.79
C HIS A 168 7.56 -6.92 1.94
N LYS A 169 8.87 -6.69 1.78
CA LYS A 169 9.85 -7.33 2.69
C LYS A 169 11.02 -6.51 3.16
N ASN A 170 11.30 -5.35 2.57
CA ASN A 170 12.30 -4.44 3.12
C ASN A 170 11.63 -3.12 3.45
N THR A 171 11.02 -3.05 4.63
CA THR A 171 10.79 -1.75 5.27
C THR A 171 12.16 -1.10 5.35
N PRO A 172 12.39 0.07 4.72
CA PRO A 172 13.65 0.75 4.88
C PRO A 172 13.86 0.94 6.38
N THR A 173 14.93 0.38 6.93
CA THR A 173 15.28 0.45 8.37
C THR A 173 15.59 1.87 8.86
N PHE A 174 15.35 2.87 8.01
CA PHE A 174 15.60 4.28 8.30
C PHE A 174 14.60 4.87 9.30
N PHE A 175 13.43 4.25 9.46
CA PHE A 175 12.38 4.77 10.33
C PHE A 175 12.36 3.99 11.66
N GLN A 176 12.90 4.55 12.73
CA GLN A 176 12.59 4.06 14.09
C GLN A 176 11.76 5.15 14.76
N LEU A 177 10.46 4.87 14.98
CA LEU A 177 9.67 5.74 15.85
C LEU A 177 10.30 5.77 17.23
N ASN A 178 10.58 6.98 17.72
CA ASN A 178 10.73 7.17 19.16
C ASN A 178 9.35 7.30 19.83
N ASP A 179 9.35 7.30 21.16
CA ASP A 179 8.12 7.40 21.95
C ASP A 179 7.34 8.70 21.66
N SER A 180 8.02 9.80 21.32
CA SER A 180 7.38 11.09 21.02
C SER A 180 6.57 11.05 19.73
N THR A 181 7.12 10.50 18.65
CA THR A 181 6.41 10.38 17.36
C THR A 181 5.23 9.41 17.47
N GLU A 182 5.39 8.30 18.20
CA GLU A 182 4.29 7.38 18.48
C GLU A 182 3.13 8.09 19.23
N ARG A 183 3.46 8.86 20.27
CA ARG A 183 2.47 9.65 21.02
C ARG A 183 1.83 10.75 20.19
N LEU A 184 2.56 11.39 19.28
CA LEU A 184 2.01 12.39 18.36
C LEU A 184 0.97 11.75 17.41
N LEU A 185 1.28 10.60 16.82
CA LEU A 185 0.34 9.87 15.96
C LEU A 185 -0.90 9.43 16.75
N GLN A 186 -0.73 8.98 18.00
CA GLN A 186 -1.84 8.67 18.90
C GLN A 186 -2.69 9.92 19.23
N ALA A 187 -2.07 11.09 19.42
CA ALA A 187 -2.76 12.34 19.67
C ALA A 187 -3.69 12.74 18.50
N PHE A 188 -3.24 12.59 17.25
CA PHE A 188 -4.10 12.85 16.08
C PHE A 188 -5.32 11.93 16.03
N ILE A 189 -5.18 10.66 16.39
CA ILE A 189 -6.31 9.72 16.48
C ILE A 189 -7.32 10.21 17.52
N ILE A 190 -6.85 10.58 18.71
CA ILE A 190 -7.71 11.06 19.80
C ILE A 190 -8.44 12.34 19.38
N TYR A 191 -7.71 13.30 18.79
CA TYR A 191 -8.26 14.56 18.30
C TYR A 191 -9.37 14.33 17.26
N LEU A 192 -9.12 13.52 16.23
CA LEU A 192 -10.09 13.22 15.20
C LEU A 192 -11.28 12.40 15.72
N ASN A 193 -11.05 11.42 16.60
CA ASN A 193 -12.13 10.67 17.25
C ASN A 193 -13.09 11.60 18.00
N ASN A 194 -12.57 12.59 18.73
CA ASN A 194 -13.40 13.56 19.43
C ASN A 194 -14.27 14.37 18.47
N TYR A 195 -13.74 14.78 17.32
CA TYR A 195 -14.50 15.45 16.27
C TYR A 195 -15.63 14.57 15.73
N PHE A 196 -15.26 13.38 15.26
CA PHE A 196 -16.17 12.43 14.64
C PHE A 196 -17.28 11.95 15.60
N LEU A 197 -17.00 11.85 16.90
CA LEU A 197 -17.96 11.38 17.91
C LEU A 197 -18.78 12.50 18.57
N ASN A 198 -18.24 13.71 18.74
CA ASN A 198 -18.84 14.74 19.59
C ASN A 198 -19.17 16.07 18.90
N ASN A 199 -18.57 16.40 17.75
CA ASN A 199 -18.68 17.74 17.17
C ASN A 199 -18.78 17.70 15.64
N HIS A 200 -20.00 17.81 15.12
CA HIS A 200 -20.27 17.88 13.69
C HIS A 200 -20.22 19.32 13.11
N GLN A 201 -19.56 20.27 13.79
CA GLN A 201 -19.29 21.58 13.18
C GLN A 201 -17.98 21.45 12.40
N GLN A 202 -18.07 21.56 11.07
CA GLN A 202 -16.91 21.62 10.20
C GLN A 202 -15.95 22.70 10.71
N CYS A 203 -14.70 22.32 10.95
CA CYS A 203 -13.63 23.24 11.32
C CYS A 203 -12.42 22.90 10.47
N GLU A 204 -11.82 23.93 9.87
CA GLU A 204 -10.76 23.82 8.85
C GLU A 204 -9.54 23.03 9.36
N SER A 205 -9.31 23.08 10.68
CA SER A 205 -8.31 22.29 11.41
C SER A 205 -8.40 20.77 11.15
N HIS A 206 -9.60 20.19 11.10
CA HIS A 206 -9.80 18.75 10.92
C HIS A 206 -9.40 18.32 9.52
N PHE A 207 -9.81 19.08 8.50
CA PHE A 207 -9.42 18.86 7.11
C PHE A 207 -7.91 18.97 6.93
N ARG A 208 -7.26 19.91 7.63
CA ARG A 208 -5.80 20.07 7.60
C ARG A 208 -5.08 18.85 8.20
N ILE A 209 -5.55 18.28 9.31
CA ILE A 209 -4.98 17.05 9.89
C ILE A 209 -5.28 15.84 9.01
N LEU A 210 -6.48 15.71 8.47
CA LEU A 210 -6.86 14.63 7.57
C LEU A 210 -6.04 14.64 6.28
N ASN A 211 -5.82 15.82 5.69
CA ASN A 211 -4.92 15.98 4.55
C ASN A 211 -3.48 15.59 4.91
N TRP A 212 -3.01 15.96 6.10
CA TRP A 212 -1.71 15.53 6.58
C TRP A 212 -1.62 13.99 6.68
N LEU A 213 -2.64 13.35 7.28
CA LEU A 213 -2.72 11.90 7.39
C LEU A 213 -2.79 11.21 6.03
N LEU A 214 -3.57 11.75 5.09
CA LEU A 214 -3.66 11.26 3.71
C LEU A 214 -2.26 11.25 3.07
N ASN A 215 -1.56 12.37 3.15
CA ASN A 215 -0.21 12.52 2.61
C ASN A 215 0.81 11.60 3.30
N MET A 216 0.72 11.43 4.62
CA MET A 216 1.65 10.59 5.37
C MET A 216 1.41 9.10 5.15
N THR A 217 0.16 8.67 5.08
CA THR A 217 -0.19 7.27 4.78
C THR A 217 0.12 6.90 3.34
N ASP A 218 0.15 7.86 2.41
CA ASP A 218 0.60 7.65 1.03
C ASP A 218 2.07 7.23 0.95
N ILE A 219 2.85 7.49 2.00
CA ILE A 219 4.21 7.01 2.12
C ILE A 219 4.18 5.58 2.66
N TYR A 220 4.38 4.60 1.76
CA TYR A 220 4.32 3.18 2.09
C TYR A 220 5.13 2.77 3.34
N GLY A 221 6.36 3.28 3.47
CA GLY A 221 7.24 3.00 4.61
C GLY A 221 6.67 3.45 5.96
N PHE A 222 5.71 4.38 5.97
CA PHE A 222 5.05 4.84 7.20
C PHE A 222 3.90 3.95 7.65
N VAL A 223 3.34 3.11 6.79
CA VAL A 223 2.16 2.30 7.14
C VAL A 223 2.38 1.40 8.37
N PRO A 224 3.53 0.69 8.54
CA PRO A 224 3.81 -0.06 9.76
C PRO A 224 3.74 0.78 11.05
N TYR A 225 4.07 2.07 10.99
CA TYR A 225 4.02 2.98 12.14
C TYR A 225 2.60 3.37 12.51
N PHE A 226 1.76 3.65 11.51
CA PHE A 226 0.32 3.83 11.74
C PHE A 226 -0.31 2.56 12.33
N VAL A 227 0.09 1.38 11.86
CA VAL A 227 -0.37 0.10 12.44
C VAL A 227 0.07 -0.03 13.91
N LYS A 228 1.32 0.27 14.23
CA LYS A 228 1.88 0.18 15.59
C LYS A 228 1.14 1.10 16.58
N THR A 229 0.72 2.29 16.15
CA THR A 229 0.02 3.27 17.01
C THR A 229 -1.45 2.94 17.24
N GLY A 230 -1.98 1.89 16.59
CA GLY A 230 -3.40 1.53 16.67
C GLY A 230 -4.31 2.37 15.77
N PHE A 231 -3.75 3.16 14.85
CA PHE A 231 -4.51 4.00 13.91
C PHE A 231 -5.61 3.24 13.14
N PRO A 232 -5.38 2.03 12.61
CA PRO A 232 -6.40 1.29 11.86
C PRO A 232 -7.70 1.02 12.65
N ASN A 233 -7.67 1.05 13.99
CA ASN A 233 -8.86 0.87 14.83
C ASN A 233 -9.84 2.05 14.79
N ALA A 234 -9.36 3.25 14.41
CA ALA A 234 -10.20 4.45 14.36
C ALA A 234 -11.10 4.48 13.11
N LEU A 235 -10.59 3.99 11.97
CA LEU A 235 -11.29 4.05 10.68
C LEU A 235 -12.68 3.38 10.68
N PRO A 236 -12.88 2.17 11.25
CA PRO A 236 -14.21 1.57 11.29
C PRO A 236 -15.22 2.45 12.02
N GLN A 237 -14.79 3.15 13.08
CA GLN A 237 -15.64 4.05 13.84
C GLN A 237 -16.02 5.28 13.01
N TRP A 238 -15.07 5.86 12.27
CA TRP A 238 -15.31 7.02 11.39
C TRP A 238 -16.25 6.68 10.23
N ILE A 239 -16.08 5.51 9.63
CA ILE A 239 -16.91 5.04 8.51
C ILE A 239 -18.33 4.69 8.99
N SER A 240 -18.48 4.20 10.22
CA SER A 240 -19.77 3.76 10.78
C SER A 240 -20.63 4.90 11.36
N ILE A 241 -20.19 6.16 11.27
CA ILE A 241 -20.98 7.31 11.76
C ILE A 241 -22.27 7.38 10.96
N LYS A 242 -23.41 7.22 11.66
CA LYS A 242 -24.73 7.24 11.04
C LYS A 242 -24.98 8.61 10.39
N GLN A 243 -25.37 8.57 9.12
CA GLN A 243 -25.95 9.72 8.44
C GLN A 243 -27.38 9.95 8.95
N ASP A 244 -27.51 10.50 10.16
CA ASP A 244 -28.80 10.96 10.67
C ASP A 244 -29.22 12.23 9.92
N GLU A 245 -30.53 12.36 9.68
CA GLU A 245 -31.10 13.51 8.97
C GLU A 245 -30.74 14.81 9.73
N ARG A 246 -29.84 15.61 9.12
CA ARG A 246 -29.19 16.83 9.63
C ARG A 246 -27.90 16.60 10.41
N LYS A 247 -26.87 16.11 9.71
CA LYS A 247 -25.57 16.80 9.49
C LYS A 247 -24.72 15.94 8.55
N ASP A 248 -24.71 16.30 7.27
CA ASP A 248 -23.99 15.55 6.24
C ASP A 248 -22.47 15.63 6.46
N ILE A 249 -21.82 14.46 6.53
CA ILE A 249 -20.37 14.35 6.26
C ILE A 249 -20.17 14.84 4.83
N SER A 250 -19.35 15.88 4.62
CA SER A 250 -19.09 16.41 3.27
C SER A 250 -18.40 15.35 2.40
N LEU A 251 -18.60 15.42 1.09
CA LEU A 251 -17.90 14.55 0.12
C LEU A 251 -16.38 14.63 0.31
N GLU A 252 -15.84 15.83 0.53
CA GLU A 252 -14.42 16.06 0.84
C GLU A 252 -13.94 15.24 2.06
N LEU A 253 -14.78 15.07 3.08
CA LEU A 253 -14.42 14.30 4.26
C LEU A 253 -14.37 12.79 3.97
N TRP A 254 -15.25 12.30 3.09
CA TRP A 254 -15.17 10.93 2.59
C TRP A 254 -13.93 10.69 1.74
N ASP A 255 -13.54 11.65 0.90
CA ASP A 255 -12.31 11.57 0.11
C ASP A 255 -11.08 11.36 1.00
N PHE A 256 -10.97 12.13 2.09
CA PHE A 256 -9.88 11.93 3.06
C PHE A 256 -9.94 10.57 3.74
N ILE A 257 -11.11 10.15 4.24
CA ILE A 257 -11.26 8.88 4.97
C ILE A 257 -10.92 7.70 4.05
N PHE A 258 -11.48 7.66 2.85
CA PHE A 258 -11.25 6.57 1.90
C PHE A 258 -9.85 6.61 1.29
N GLY A 259 -9.28 7.78 1.03
CA GLY A 259 -7.89 7.91 0.60
C GLY A 259 -6.91 7.39 1.66
N ILE A 260 -7.11 7.76 2.94
CA ILE A 260 -6.31 7.26 4.06
C ILE A 260 -6.47 5.73 4.19
N LEU A 261 -7.71 5.24 4.12
CA LEU A 261 -7.99 3.81 4.17
C LEU A 261 -7.23 3.08 3.05
N TYR A 262 -7.42 3.53 1.81
CA TYR A 262 -6.81 2.92 0.63
C TYR A 262 -5.28 2.91 0.75
N ASN A 263 -4.67 4.01 1.19
CA ASN A 263 -3.24 4.10 1.44
C ASN A 263 -2.75 3.02 2.41
N LEU A 264 -3.46 2.79 3.52
CA LEU A 264 -3.12 1.71 4.46
C LEU A 264 -3.27 0.32 3.81
N THR A 265 -4.30 0.13 2.99
CA THR A 265 -4.54 -1.18 2.33
C THR A 265 -3.52 -1.55 1.27
N ARG A 266 -2.73 -0.59 0.75
CA ARG A 266 -1.62 -0.89 -0.17
C ARG A 266 -0.48 -1.64 0.54
N HIS A 267 -0.39 -1.56 1.87
CA HIS A 267 0.62 -2.28 2.65
C HIS A 267 0.04 -3.51 3.37
N TRP A 268 0.76 -4.63 3.36
CA TRP A 268 0.30 -5.89 3.97
C TRP A 268 -0.02 -5.76 5.46
N SER A 269 0.81 -5.07 6.23
CA SER A 269 0.56 -4.85 7.67
C SER A 269 -0.69 -3.99 7.90
N GLY A 270 -0.99 -3.07 6.98
CA GLY A 270 -2.22 -2.29 7.00
C GLY A 270 -3.44 -3.18 6.73
N VAL A 271 -3.37 -4.03 5.70
CA VAL A 271 -4.41 -5.03 5.40
C VAL A 271 -4.65 -5.96 6.60
N GLU A 272 -3.59 -6.52 7.19
CA GLU A 272 -3.69 -7.40 8.36
C GLU A 272 -4.36 -6.69 9.54
N ALA A 273 -3.92 -5.46 9.85
CA ALA A 273 -4.48 -4.68 10.94
C ALA A 273 -5.94 -4.30 10.71
N LEU A 274 -6.30 -3.84 9.51
CA LEU A 274 -7.68 -3.48 9.16
C LEU A 274 -8.61 -4.69 9.19
N ASN A 275 -8.16 -5.85 8.70
CA ASN A 275 -8.93 -7.09 8.75
C ASN A 275 -9.15 -7.56 10.20
N LYS A 276 -8.17 -7.37 11.10
CA LYS A 276 -8.34 -7.63 12.54
C LYS A 276 -9.48 -6.80 13.16
N PHE A 277 -9.73 -5.61 12.63
CA PHE A 277 -10.82 -4.72 13.06
C PHE A 277 -12.10 -4.86 12.24
N LYS A 278 -12.25 -5.95 11.45
CA LYS A 278 -13.45 -6.24 10.64
C LYS A 278 -13.80 -5.14 9.64
N MET A 279 -12.80 -4.49 9.05
CA MET A 279 -13.02 -3.39 8.10
C MET A 279 -13.92 -3.78 6.93
N ILE A 280 -13.81 -5.01 6.41
CA ILE A 280 -14.67 -5.51 5.32
C ILE A 280 -16.15 -5.43 5.67
N ASP A 281 -16.53 -5.80 6.90
CA ASP A 281 -17.93 -5.73 7.36
C ASP A 281 -18.40 -4.28 7.45
N THR A 282 -17.54 -3.39 7.94
CA THR A 282 -17.82 -1.94 8.01
C THR A 282 -18.00 -1.32 6.63
N LEU A 283 -17.16 -1.70 5.65
CA LEU A 283 -17.28 -1.23 4.27
C LEU A 283 -18.57 -1.71 3.61
N LYS A 284 -18.95 -2.97 3.81
CA LYS A 284 -20.23 -3.51 3.31
C LYS A 284 -21.43 -2.74 3.89
N GLN A 285 -21.44 -2.52 5.21
CA GLN A 285 -22.50 -1.75 5.87
C GLN A 285 -22.54 -0.31 5.38
N TRP A 286 -21.39 0.34 5.22
CA TRP A 286 -21.31 1.68 4.66
C TRP A 286 -21.88 1.72 3.25
N LYS A 287 -21.48 0.78 2.39
CA LYS A 287 -22.01 0.68 1.03
C LYS A 287 -23.52 0.45 1.03
N GLU A 288 -24.07 -0.42 1.87
CA GLU A 288 -25.53 -0.62 1.96
C GLU A 288 -26.27 0.66 2.36
N GLN A 289 -25.71 1.45 3.29
CA GLN A 289 -26.32 2.68 3.77
C GLN A 289 -26.16 3.86 2.80
N TYR A 290 -25.00 3.95 2.14
CA TYR A 290 -24.63 5.06 1.26
C TYR A 290 -25.06 4.81 -0.20
N ALA A 291 -24.92 3.59 -0.72
CA ALA A 291 -25.24 3.26 -2.10
C ALA A 291 -26.75 3.23 -2.42
N LEU A 292 -27.61 3.07 -1.41
CA LEU A 292 -29.05 3.29 -1.59
C LEU A 292 -29.41 4.76 -1.84
N ARG A 293 -28.50 5.70 -1.53
CA ARG A 293 -28.68 7.15 -1.69
C ARG A 293 -27.91 7.74 -2.86
N LEU A 294 -26.95 6.99 -3.41
CA LEU A 294 -26.27 7.40 -4.64
C LEU A 294 -27.30 7.42 -5.77
N PRO A 295 -27.46 8.55 -6.48
CA PRO A 295 -28.31 8.55 -7.65
C PRO A 295 -27.85 7.42 -8.56
N VAL A 296 -28.81 6.62 -9.03
CA VAL A 296 -28.58 5.73 -10.18
C VAL A 296 -27.81 6.55 -11.20
N VAL A 297 -26.75 5.95 -11.73
CA VAL A 297 -25.67 6.46 -12.60
C VAL A 297 -26.17 7.25 -13.84
N GLU A 298 -26.99 8.26 -13.62
CA GLU A 298 -27.69 9.06 -14.62
C GLU A 298 -27.31 10.55 -14.49
N ASP A 299 -26.70 10.98 -13.37
CA ASP A 299 -26.18 12.35 -13.20
C ASP A 299 -24.64 12.40 -13.15
N ASP A 300 -24.08 13.38 -13.87
CA ASP A 300 -22.66 13.67 -14.12
C ASP A 300 -21.83 14.09 -12.88
N ASN A 301 -22.19 13.65 -11.68
CA ASN A 301 -21.47 14.06 -10.47
C ASN A 301 -20.16 13.27 -10.30
N GLU A 302 -19.05 13.85 -10.75
CA GLU A 302 -17.70 13.23 -10.81
C GLU A 302 -17.16 12.84 -9.41
N TYR A 303 -17.47 13.63 -8.37
CA TYR A 303 -17.01 13.41 -6.99
C TYR A 303 -17.55 12.12 -6.34
N ASP A 304 -18.82 11.78 -6.58
CA ASP A 304 -19.42 10.55 -6.04
C ASP A 304 -18.74 9.29 -6.64
N LYS A 305 -18.23 9.41 -7.87
CA LYS A 305 -17.54 8.32 -8.57
C LYS A 305 -16.14 8.10 -7.99
N GLU A 306 -15.39 9.17 -7.68
CA GLU A 306 -14.04 9.05 -7.10
C GLU A 306 -14.02 8.40 -5.72
N ILE A 307 -14.94 8.78 -4.83
CA ILE A 307 -15.10 8.14 -3.51
C ILE A 307 -15.36 6.65 -3.67
N LEU A 308 -16.28 6.29 -4.57
CA LEU A 308 -16.60 4.90 -4.84
C LEU A 308 -15.39 4.13 -5.36
N ILE A 309 -14.66 4.64 -6.35
CA ILE A 309 -13.44 3.98 -6.85
C ILE A 309 -12.49 3.71 -5.70
N THR A 310 -12.21 4.72 -4.89
CA THR A 310 -11.28 4.64 -3.76
C THR A 310 -11.75 3.59 -2.76
N TYR A 311 -13.05 3.60 -2.42
CA TYR A 311 -13.71 2.56 -1.65
C TYR A 311 -13.48 1.17 -2.24
N TYR A 312 -13.67 0.99 -3.55
CA TYR A 312 -13.54 -0.33 -4.18
C TYR A 312 -12.09 -0.79 -4.28
N LEU A 313 -11.15 0.11 -4.56
CA LEU A 313 -9.72 -0.21 -4.54
C LEU A 313 -9.31 -0.68 -3.13
N ALA A 314 -9.74 0.02 -2.07
CA ALA A 314 -9.55 -0.40 -0.68
C ALA A 314 -10.26 -1.72 -0.34
N TYR A 315 -11.50 -1.89 -0.80
CA TYR A 315 -12.28 -3.10 -0.54
C TYR A 315 -11.62 -4.33 -1.21
N LEU A 316 -11.18 -4.20 -2.46
CA LEU A 316 -10.51 -5.26 -3.21
C LEU A 316 -9.16 -5.64 -2.63
N THR A 317 -8.42 -4.69 -2.08
CA THR A 317 -7.13 -4.97 -1.43
C THR A 317 -7.30 -5.69 -0.10
N LEU A 318 -8.40 -5.44 0.62
CA LEU A 318 -8.74 -6.10 1.89
C LEU A 318 -9.29 -7.52 1.71
N LEU A 319 -10.06 -7.76 0.64
CA LEU A 319 -10.70 -9.04 0.38
C LEU A 319 -9.68 -10.18 0.20
N GLU A 320 -9.94 -11.29 0.88
CA GLU A 320 -9.20 -12.51 0.65
C GLU A 320 -9.68 -13.22 -0.64
N PRO A 321 -8.83 -14.03 -1.30
CA PRO A 321 -9.20 -14.75 -2.53
C PRO A 321 -10.52 -15.56 -2.41
N LYS A 322 -10.80 -16.13 -1.23
CA LYS A 322 -12.02 -16.91 -0.97
C LYS A 322 -13.30 -16.07 -0.91
N GLU A 323 -13.18 -14.81 -0.49
CA GLU A 323 -14.29 -13.87 -0.36
C GLU A 323 -14.59 -13.26 -1.72
N LEU A 324 -13.54 -12.85 -2.43
CA LEU A 324 -13.63 -12.35 -3.80
C LEU A 324 -14.25 -13.38 -4.76
N LYS A 325 -13.94 -14.67 -4.61
CA LYS A 325 -14.57 -15.74 -5.40
C LYS A 325 -16.07 -15.92 -5.13
N ARG A 326 -16.57 -15.47 -3.97
CA ARG A 326 -17.99 -15.54 -3.61
C ARG A 326 -18.74 -14.25 -3.91
N GLU A 327 -18.02 -13.17 -4.19
CA GLU A 327 -18.62 -11.87 -4.49
C GLU A 327 -19.41 -11.94 -5.82
N SER A 328 -20.63 -11.41 -5.80
CA SER A 328 -21.51 -11.39 -6.97
C SER A 328 -21.09 -10.28 -7.94
N ILE A 329 -21.12 -10.57 -9.25
CA ILE A 329 -20.84 -9.56 -10.28
C ILE A 329 -21.79 -8.36 -10.16
N SER A 330 -23.06 -8.59 -9.79
CA SER A 330 -24.06 -7.52 -9.60
C SER A 330 -23.63 -6.47 -8.58
N ASN A 331 -22.80 -6.84 -7.60
CA ASN A 331 -22.36 -5.92 -6.56
C ASN A 331 -21.23 -5.01 -7.03
N VAL A 332 -20.47 -5.40 -8.05
CA VAL A 332 -19.24 -4.71 -8.48
C VAL A 332 -19.28 -4.28 -9.94
N GLN A 333 -20.30 -4.67 -10.72
CA GLN A 333 -20.36 -4.49 -12.17
C GLN A 333 -20.15 -3.03 -12.59
N THR A 334 -20.99 -2.10 -12.11
CA THR A 334 -20.89 -0.67 -12.44
C THR A 334 -19.50 -0.10 -12.20
N ILE A 335 -18.82 -0.59 -11.17
CA ILE A 335 -17.50 -0.09 -10.81
C ILE A 335 -16.44 -0.77 -11.63
N LEU A 336 -16.57 -2.06 -11.89
CA LEU A 336 -15.69 -2.77 -12.79
C LEU A 336 -15.70 -2.09 -14.16
N ASP A 337 -16.87 -1.66 -14.62
CA ASP A 337 -17.05 -0.90 -15.86
C ASP A 337 -16.28 0.41 -15.82
N TYR A 338 -16.42 1.15 -14.72
CA TYR A 338 -15.74 2.41 -14.52
C TYR A 338 -14.22 2.24 -14.39
N ILE A 339 -13.73 1.31 -13.56
CA ILE A 339 -12.30 1.00 -13.41
C ILE A 339 -11.70 0.61 -14.77
N LEU A 340 -12.40 -0.19 -15.56
CA LEU A 340 -11.96 -0.54 -16.91
C LEU A 340 -11.88 0.71 -17.81
N GLU A 341 -12.89 1.57 -17.78
CA GLU A 341 -12.87 2.82 -18.53
C GLU A 341 -11.69 3.72 -18.12
N GLN A 342 -11.47 3.92 -16.81
CA GLN A 342 -10.33 4.67 -16.28
C GLN A 342 -8.99 4.03 -16.65
N THR A 343 -8.91 2.69 -16.67
CA THR A 343 -7.72 1.97 -17.13
C THR A 343 -7.42 2.28 -18.59
N ILE A 344 -8.43 2.30 -19.46
CA ILE A 344 -8.30 2.64 -20.88
C ILE A 344 -7.86 4.10 -21.04
N GLN A 345 -8.52 5.02 -20.35
CA GLN A 345 -8.18 6.44 -20.38
C GLN A 345 -6.75 6.69 -19.90
N ALA A 346 -6.35 6.05 -18.79
CA ALA A 346 -4.98 6.13 -18.26
C ALA A 346 -3.97 5.60 -19.28
N PHE A 347 -4.21 4.45 -19.92
CA PHE A 347 -3.33 3.90 -20.96
C PHE A 347 -3.21 4.80 -22.21
N ASN A 348 -4.23 5.59 -22.51
CA ASN A 348 -4.22 6.53 -23.63
C ASN A 348 -3.57 7.88 -23.27
N SER A 349 -3.40 8.16 -21.98
CA SER A 349 -2.70 9.36 -21.51
C SER A 349 -1.18 9.23 -21.69
N THR A 350 -0.50 10.36 -21.92
CA THR A 350 0.97 10.39 -22.05
C THR A 350 1.68 10.13 -20.71
N SER A 351 1.03 10.43 -19.59
CA SER A 351 1.57 10.27 -18.24
C SER A 351 1.24 8.92 -17.60
N LEU A 352 0.34 8.14 -18.20
CA LEU A 352 -0.27 6.93 -17.64
C LEU A 352 -1.17 7.18 -16.41
N PHE A 353 -1.74 8.38 -16.28
CA PHE A 353 -2.66 8.75 -15.20
C PHE A 353 -4.08 9.02 -15.73
N CYS A 354 -5.07 8.69 -14.91
CA CYS A 354 -6.44 9.16 -15.07
C CYS A 354 -6.95 9.65 -13.71
N GLY A 355 -7.31 10.93 -13.62
CA GLY A 355 -7.52 11.58 -12.33
C GLY A 355 -6.26 11.53 -11.46
N PRO A 356 -6.39 11.26 -10.14
CA PRO A 356 -5.24 11.18 -9.23
C PRO A 356 -4.48 9.84 -9.33
N TYR A 357 -4.98 8.87 -10.09
CA TYR A 357 -4.50 7.49 -10.07
C TYR A 357 -3.67 7.15 -11.31
N ASN A 358 -2.56 6.45 -11.09
CA ASN A 358 -1.80 5.84 -12.18
C ASN A 358 -2.48 4.56 -12.65
N VAL A 359 -2.28 4.19 -13.92
CA VAL A 359 -2.79 2.94 -14.49
C VAL A 359 -2.38 1.69 -13.71
N CYS A 360 -1.23 1.71 -13.02
CA CYS A 360 -0.80 0.60 -12.18
C CYS A 360 -1.83 0.26 -11.09
N GLU A 361 -2.47 1.26 -10.48
CA GLU A 361 -3.41 1.04 -9.39
C GLU A 361 -4.68 0.34 -9.86
N PHE A 362 -5.21 0.78 -11.00
CA PHE A 362 -6.35 0.13 -11.63
C PHE A 362 -6.01 -1.30 -12.05
N LEU A 363 -4.83 -1.53 -12.61
CA LEU A 363 -4.38 -2.87 -13.01
C LEU A 363 -4.16 -3.80 -11.82
N GLU A 364 -3.67 -3.31 -10.68
CA GLU A 364 -3.54 -4.11 -9.46
C GLU A 364 -4.90 -4.53 -8.93
N GLY A 365 -5.87 -3.60 -8.90
CA GLY A 365 -7.26 -3.90 -8.57
C GLY A 365 -7.84 -4.99 -9.48
N LEU A 366 -7.68 -4.82 -10.81
CA LEU A 366 -8.11 -5.80 -11.81
C LEU A 366 -7.39 -7.15 -11.64
N ALA A 367 -6.08 -7.17 -11.40
CA ALA A 367 -5.28 -8.38 -11.20
C ALA A 367 -5.74 -9.18 -9.98
N LYS A 368 -6.22 -8.52 -8.93
CA LYS A 368 -6.90 -9.17 -7.80
C LYS A 368 -8.26 -9.73 -8.24
N MET A 369 -9.09 -8.94 -8.92
CA MET A 369 -10.44 -9.31 -9.33
C MET A 369 -10.52 -10.55 -10.24
N VAL A 370 -9.56 -10.72 -11.15
CA VAL A 370 -9.54 -11.85 -12.11
C VAL A 370 -9.31 -13.22 -11.46
N VAL A 371 -9.15 -13.30 -10.13
CA VAL A 371 -9.25 -14.56 -9.37
C VAL A 371 -10.65 -15.16 -9.43
N ASN A 372 -11.68 -14.31 -9.59
CA ASN A 372 -13.07 -14.72 -9.82
C ASN A 372 -13.28 -14.92 -11.33
N ASP A 373 -13.58 -16.16 -11.73
CA ASP A 373 -13.71 -16.53 -13.14
C ASP A 373 -14.90 -15.78 -13.82
N THR A 374 -15.97 -15.48 -13.08
CA THR A 374 -17.09 -14.67 -13.59
C THR A 374 -16.67 -13.23 -13.88
N PHE A 375 -15.86 -12.62 -13.01
CA PHE A 375 -15.36 -11.25 -13.21
C PHE A 375 -14.40 -11.21 -14.38
N LEU A 376 -13.49 -12.18 -14.45
CA LEU A 376 -12.56 -12.31 -15.56
C LEU A 376 -13.29 -12.40 -16.90
N ILE A 377 -14.26 -13.32 -17.03
CA ILE A 377 -15.06 -13.48 -18.26
C ILE A 377 -15.78 -12.18 -18.60
N TYR A 378 -16.40 -11.53 -17.61
CA TYR A 378 -17.06 -10.24 -17.80
C TYR A 378 -16.12 -9.17 -18.38
N ILE A 379 -14.91 -9.04 -17.82
CA ILE A 379 -13.89 -8.08 -18.27
C ILE A 379 -13.48 -8.34 -19.72
N ILE A 380 -13.09 -9.58 -20.04
CA ILE A 380 -12.49 -9.92 -21.34
C ILE A 380 -13.53 -10.12 -22.45
N SER A 381 -14.83 -10.18 -22.10
CA SER A 381 -15.93 -10.19 -23.07
C SER A 381 -16.28 -8.80 -23.57
N ARG A 382 -15.78 -7.74 -22.93
CA ARG A 382 -15.94 -6.37 -23.42
C ARG A 382 -15.11 -6.13 -24.66
N GLU A 383 -15.66 -5.33 -25.57
CA GLU A 383 -15.06 -5.05 -26.87
C GLU A 383 -13.63 -4.51 -26.72
N ASN A 384 -12.68 -5.10 -27.45
CA ASN A 384 -11.27 -4.71 -27.53
C ASN A 384 -10.45 -4.83 -26.22
N ILE A 385 -11.01 -5.28 -25.09
CA ILE A 385 -10.27 -5.37 -23.82
C ILE A 385 -9.21 -6.47 -23.85
N TYR A 386 -9.54 -7.63 -24.44
CA TYR A 386 -8.56 -8.70 -24.60
C TYR A 386 -7.37 -8.22 -25.44
N GLU A 387 -7.64 -7.63 -26.60
CA GLU A 387 -6.63 -7.09 -27.51
C GLU A 387 -5.79 -5.99 -26.83
N LEU A 388 -6.44 -5.09 -26.08
CA LEU A 388 -5.77 -4.05 -25.31
C LEU A 388 -4.78 -4.64 -24.30
N PHE A 389 -5.20 -5.63 -23.50
CA PHE A 389 -4.29 -6.26 -22.52
C PHE A 389 -3.10 -6.94 -23.19
N ILE A 390 -3.31 -7.58 -24.34
CA ILE A 390 -2.21 -8.21 -25.10
C ILE A 390 -1.25 -7.14 -25.66
N GLU A 391 -1.77 -6.06 -26.24
CA GLU A 391 -0.96 -4.96 -26.76
C GLU A 391 -0.13 -4.32 -25.64
N LYS A 392 -0.77 -3.94 -24.53
CA LYS A 392 -0.09 -3.32 -23.39
C LYS A 392 0.87 -4.28 -22.69
N PHE A 393 0.55 -5.56 -22.60
CA PHE A 393 1.48 -6.58 -22.10
C PHE A 393 2.79 -6.59 -22.89
N LEU A 394 2.70 -6.62 -24.23
CA LEU A 394 3.88 -6.62 -25.08
C LEU A 394 4.68 -5.32 -24.98
N LEU A 395 3.98 -4.18 -24.92
CA LEU A 395 4.60 -2.86 -24.76
C LEU A 395 5.35 -2.74 -23.43
N PHE A 396 4.66 -2.99 -22.31
CA PHE A 396 5.24 -2.82 -20.98
C PHE A 396 6.25 -3.90 -20.64
N ASN A 397 6.16 -5.10 -21.23
CA ASN A 397 7.24 -6.07 -21.08
C ASN A 397 8.56 -5.57 -21.70
N ALA A 398 8.51 -4.86 -22.84
CA ALA A 398 9.70 -4.32 -23.49
C ALA A 398 10.39 -3.22 -22.67
N VAL A 399 9.64 -2.49 -21.84
CA VAL A 399 10.16 -1.40 -20.99
C VAL A 399 10.09 -1.72 -19.50
N CYS A 400 9.89 -3.00 -19.14
CA CYS A 400 9.59 -3.45 -17.78
C CYS A 400 10.63 -2.98 -16.74
N GLU A 401 11.91 -2.98 -17.12
CA GLU A 401 13.04 -2.67 -16.24
C GLU A 401 13.41 -1.17 -16.25
N SER A 402 12.73 -0.33 -17.03
CA SER A 402 13.07 1.09 -17.17
C SER A 402 12.66 1.93 -15.97
N THR A 403 11.52 1.61 -15.36
CA THR A 403 11.00 2.23 -14.15
C THR A 403 10.23 1.21 -13.35
N ILE A 404 10.18 1.40 -12.04
CA ILE A 404 9.37 0.58 -11.13
C ILE A 404 7.87 0.58 -11.46
N LEU A 405 7.31 1.72 -11.90
CA LEU A 405 5.92 1.79 -12.38
C LEU A 405 5.70 0.83 -13.55
N ASN A 406 6.63 0.79 -14.51
CA ASN A 406 6.56 -0.14 -15.63
C ASN A 406 6.70 -1.60 -15.16
N THR A 407 7.49 -1.87 -14.13
CA THR A 407 7.61 -3.19 -13.51
C THR A 407 6.27 -3.64 -12.91
N ILE A 408 5.59 -2.77 -12.16
CA ILE A 408 4.30 -3.04 -11.52
C ILE A 408 3.20 -3.27 -12.56
N ILE A 409 3.11 -2.38 -13.56
CA ILE A 409 2.19 -2.52 -14.70
C ILE A 409 2.41 -3.86 -15.38
N CYS A 410 3.67 -4.20 -15.66
CA CYS A 410 4.03 -5.47 -16.29
C CYS A 410 3.64 -6.67 -15.41
N SER A 411 3.92 -6.65 -14.11
CA SER A 411 3.56 -7.72 -13.16
C SER A 411 2.05 -7.94 -13.09
N SER A 412 1.27 -6.85 -13.02
CA SER A 412 -0.19 -6.90 -13.02
C SER A 412 -0.74 -7.52 -14.31
N LEU A 413 -0.19 -7.11 -15.47
CA LEU A 413 -0.54 -7.69 -16.76
C LEU A 413 -0.17 -9.18 -16.83
N TYR A 414 0.99 -9.60 -16.33
CA TYR A 414 1.34 -11.03 -16.21
C TYR A 414 0.28 -11.81 -15.42
N THR A 415 -0.18 -11.27 -14.29
CA THR A 415 -1.22 -11.91 -13.46
C THR A 415 -2.56 -12.01 -14.17
N ILE A 416 -2.95 -10.98 -14.92
CA ILE A 416 -4.15 -10.98 -15.74
C ILE A 416 -4.04 -12.01 -16.86
N ILE A 417 -2.95 -12.01 -17.64
CA ILE A 417 -2.71 -12.98 -18.71
C ILE A 417 -2.66 -14.42 -18.17
N TRP A 418 -2.06 -14.63 -16.98
CA TRP A 418 -2.09 -15.94 -16.34
C TRP A 418 -3.50 -16.38 -16.00
N SER A 419 -4.35 -15.48 -15.51
CA SER A 419 -5.75 -15.79 -15.22
C SER A 419 -6.52 -16.11 -16.52
N ILE A 420 -6.30 -15.35 -17.60
CA ILE A 420 -6.86 -15.63 -18.93
C ILE A 420 -6.42 -17.00 -19.46
N SER A 421 -5.19 -17.42 -19.21
CA SER A 421 -4.66 -18.71 -19.71
C SER A 421 -5.40 -19.94 -19.19
N PHE A 422 -6.15 -19.82 -18.09
CA PHE A 422 -7.03 -20.89 -17.59
C PHE A 422 -8.36 -20.99 -18.35
N GLN A 423 -8.75 -19.97 -19.12
CA GLN A 423 -10.02 -19.96 -19.84
C GLN A 423 -9.89 -20.70 -21.19
N PRO A 424 -10.65 -21.79 -21.43
CA PRO A 424 -10.47 -22.63 -22.62
C PRO A 424 -10.57 -21.89 -23.96
N GLU A 425 -11.52 -20.96 -24.08
CA GLU A 425 -11.74 -20.18 -25.30
C GLU A 425 -10.55 -19.25 -25.62
N TYR A 426 -9.99 -18.61 -24.60
CA TYR A 426 -8.90 -17.65 -24.75
C TYR A 426 -7.52 -18.31 -24.76
N SER A 427 -7.39 -19.51 -24.18
CA SER A 427 -6.15 -20.30 -24.25
C SER A 427 -5.73 -20.55 -25.70
N MET A 428 -6.66 -20.90 -26.60
CA MET A 428 -6.36 -21.06 -28.03
C MET A 428 -5.90 -19.75 -28.69
N LYS A 429 -6.53 -18.62 -28.36
CA LYS A 429 -6.14 -17.29 -28.85
C LYS A 429 -4.72 -16.91 -28.37
N LEU A 430 -4.40 -17.17 -27.11
CA LEU A 430 -3.06 -16.94 -26.56
C LEU A 430 -2.00 -17.82 -27.24
N LYS A 431 -2.28 -19.11 -27.46
CA LYS A 431 -1.39 -20.04 -28.17
C LYS A 431 -1.09 -19.57 -29.60
N SER A 432 -2.05 -18.92 -30.26
CA SER A 432 -1.86 -18.41 -31.63
C SER A 432 -1.00 -17.15 -31.74
N ASN A 433 -0.59 -16.55 -30.61
CA ASN A 433 0.20 -15.32 -30.58
C ASN A 433 1.68 -15.59 -30.31
N ASP A 434 2.46 -15.86 -31.36
CA ASP A 434 3.89 -16.19 -31.28
C ASP A 434 4.71 -15.11 -30.56
N LYS A 435 4.36 -13.83 -30.72
CA LYS A 435 5.05 -12.71 -30.06
C LYS A 435 4.83 -12.74 -28.55
N LEU A 436 3.62 -13.05 -28.10
CA LEU A 436 3.33 -13.23 -26.67
C LEU A 436 4.09 -14.43 -26.12
N ILE A 437 4.01 -15.58 -26.78
CA ILE A 437 4.67 -16.81 -26.29
C ILE A 437 6.18 -16.60 -26.16
N SER A 438 6.84 -16.09 -27.20
CA SER A 438 8.28 -15.80 -27.16
C SER A 438 8.66 -14.79 -26.07
N THR A 439 7.80 -13.79 -25.82
CA THR A 439 7.98 -12.81 -24.73
C THR A 439 7.95 -13.49 -23.36
N VAL A 440 6.97 -14.36 -23.12
CA VAL A 440 6.83 -15.11 -21.85
C VAL A 440 7.99 -16.09 -21.66
N GLU A 441 8.42 -16.78 -22.72
CA GLU A 441 9.60 -17.68 -22.67
C GLU A 441 10.89 -16.94 -22.32
N GLN A 442 11.12 -15.75 -22.89
CA GLN A 442 12.27 -14.92 -22.56
C GLN A 442 12.26 -14.54 -21.07
N ARG A 443 11.09 -14.21 -20.51
CA ARG A 443 10.96 -13.88 -19.08
C ARG A 443 11.35 -15.06 -18.18
N VAL A 444 11.01 -16.29 -18.55
CA VAL A 444 11.41 -17.49 -17.79
C VAL A 444 12.93 -17.69 -17.80
N LYS A 445 13.60 -17.33 -18.91
CA LYS A 445 15.06 -17.44 -19.06
C LYS A 445 15.84 -16.34 -18.33
N ASN A 446 15.18 -15.26 -17.89
CA ASN A 446 15.84 -14.17 -17.17
C ASN A 446 16.49 -14.68 -15.86
N GLN A 447 17.71 -14.23 -15.60
CA GLN A 447 18.55 -14.62 -14.46
C GLN A 447 18.59 -13.57 -13.34
N SER A 448 17.79 -12.50 -13.45
CA SER A 448 17.69 -11.49 -12.40
C SER A 448 17.25 -12.11 -11.06
N ASN A 449 17.93 -11.69 -9.99
CA ASN A 449 17.61 -12.03 -8.60
C ASN A 449 16.70 -10.99 -7.93
N ASP A 450 16.20 -10.00 -8.69
CA ASP A 450 15.22 -9.04 -8.21
C ASP A 450 13.88 -9.72 -7.84
N GLU A 451 13.26 -9.33 -6.74
CA GLU A 451 12.05 -9.99 -6.21
C GLU A 451 10.88 -9.92 -7.21
N TYR A 452 10.67 -8.79 -7.88
CA TYR A 452 9.63 -8.68 -8.92
C TYR A 452 9.96 -9.54 -10.14
N ALA A 453 11.23 -9.62 -10.51
CA ALA A 453 11.66 -10.50 -11.60
C ALA A 453 11.40 -11.98 -11.27
N LEU A 454 11.60 -12.40 -10.02
CA LEU A 454 11.29 -13.76 -9.54
C LEU A 454 9.78 -14.04 -9.58
N GLU A 455 8.96 -13.11 -9.11
CA GLU A 455 7.50 -13.26 -9.16
C GLU A 455 6.98 -13.34 -10.60
N MET A 456 7.38 -12.41 -11.47
CA MET A 456 7.00 -12.43 -12.88
C MET A 456 7.48 -13.71 -13.58
N LYS A 457 8.68 -14.20 -13.25
CA LYS A 457 9.19 -15.49 -13.75
C LYS A 457 8.31 -16.66 -13.33
N ARG A 458 7.83 -16.67 -12.08
CA ARG A 458 6.89 -17.68 -11.58
C ARG A 458 5.56 -17.62 -12.33
N VAL A 459 5.00 -16.44 -12.51
CA VAL A 459 3.74 -16.24 -13.26
C VAL A 459 3.93 -16.65 -14.72
N ALA A 460 5.04 -16.28 -15.35
CA ALA A 460 5.39 -16.67 -16.72
C ALA A 460 5.48 -18.21 -16.89
N LYS A 461 6.13 -18.91 -15.95
CA LYS A 461 6.11 -20.39 -15.93
C LYS A 461 4.69 -20.94 -15.85
N GLY A 462 3.83 -20.32 -15.03
CA GLY A 462 2.41 -20.67 -14.92
C GLY A 462 1.64 -20.51 -16.23
N ILE A 463 1.88 -19.42 -16.96
CA ILE A 463 1.29 -19.17 -18.28
C ILE A 463 1.72 -20.27 -19.27
N LEU A 464 3.02 -20.49 -19.45
CA LEU A 464 3.51 -21.47 -20.42
C LEU A 464 3.06 -22.89 -20.09
N PHE A 465 2.96 -23.21 -18.79
CA PHE A 465 2.44 -24.49 -18.33
C PHE A 465 0.95 -24.68 -18.71
N ASN A 466 0.12 -23.65 -18.49
CA ASN A 466 -1.30 -23.70 -18.86
C ASN A 466 -1.50 -23.78 -20.38
N LEU A 467 -0.62 -23.15 -21.15
CA LEU A 467 -0.65 -23.13 -22.62
C LEU A 467 0.08 -24.32 -23.27
N ASP A 468 0.53 -25.32 -22.50
CA ASP A 468 1.22 -26.53 -22.99
C ASP A 468 2.60 -26.31 -23.65
N TYR A 469 3.21 -25.14 -23.49
CA TYR A 469 4.56 -24.84 -23.99
C TYR A 469 5.67 -25.27 -23.02
N LEU A 470 5.34 -25.42 -21.75
CA LEU A 470 6.28 -25.88 -20.73
C LEU A 470 5.81 -27.21 -20.17
N GLN A 471 6.36 -28.29 -20.72
CA GLN A 471 6.42 -29.55 -20.03
C GLN A 471 7.55 -29.43 -19.02
N MET A 472 7.25 -29.48 -17.71
CA MET A 472 8.33 -29.51 -16.73
C MET A 472 9.10 -30.81 -16.95
N ASP A 473 10.37 -30.67 -17.33
CA ASP A 473 11.25 -31.77 -17.69
C ASP A 473 11.24 -32.81 -16.57
N ALA A 474 10.87 -34.03 -16.97
CA ALA A 474 11.13 -35.27 -16.24
C ALA A 474 12.63 -35.64 -16.30
N GLN A 475 13.55 -34.67 -16.39
CA GLN A 475 14.99 -34.88 -16.24
C GLN A 475 15.38 -34.86 -14.75
N ALA A 476 14.66 -35.65 -13.98
CA ALA A 476 15.18 -36.40 -12.85
C ALA A 476 14.67 -37.85 -12.97
N THR A 477 14.72 -38.41 -14.17
CA THR A 477 14.73 -39.85 -14.43
C THR A 477 16.15 -40.38 -14.28
N ALA A 478 16.83 -39.98 -13.20
CA ALA A 478 17.74 -40.90 -12.55
C ALA A 478 16.89 -41.58 -11.48
N VAL A 479 16.21 -42.65 -11.87
CA VAL A 479 15.82 -43.68 -10.90
C VAL A 479 17.14 -44.04 -10.22
N ASP A 480 17.27 -43.70 -8.94
CA ASP A 480 18.35 -44.22 -8.12
C ASP A 480 18.22 -45.75 -8.19
N PRO A 481 19.20 -46.49 -8.76
CA PRO A 481 19.11 -47.94 -8.86
C PRO A 481 19.02 -48.64 -7.50
N ASN A 482 19.18 -47.89 -6.40
CA ASN A 482 19.12 -48.35 -5.02
C ASN A 482 17.91 -47.84 -4.21
N SER A 483 16.93 -47.12 -4.80
CA SER A 483 15.70 -46.82 -4.05
C SER A 483 14.82 -48.07 -3.99
N ASP A 484 14.40 -48.46 -2.79
CA ASP A 484 13.44 -49.57 -2.55
C ASP A 484 12.14 -49.29 -3.34
N ASP A 485 12.04 -49.88 -4.53
CA ASP A 485 11.05 -49.58 -5.59
C ASP A 485 9.64 -50.13 -5.28
N ASN A 486 9.32 -50.32 -4.00
CA ASN A 486 8.11 -51.04 -3.57
C ASN A 486 7.23 -50.26 -2.58
N GLN A 487 7.58 -49.01 -2.26
CA GLN A 487 6.77 -48.14 -1.41
C GLN A 487 5.99 -47.12 -2.23
N ILE A 488 4.67 -47.09 -2.03
CA ILE A 488 3.75 -46.13 -2.66
C ILE A 488 4.09 -44.72 -2.18
N LYS A 489 4.31 -43.81 -3.12
CA LYS A 489 4.60 -42.39 -2.89
C LYS A 489 3.33 -41.57 -2.95
N VAL A 490 2.98 -40.91 -1.84
CA VAL A 490 1.80 -40.06 -1.71
C VAL A 490 2.22 -38.61 -1.61
N MET A 491 1.71 -37.77 -2.50
CA MET A 491 1.77 -36.31 -2.34
C MET A 491 0.49 -35.82 -1.66
N VAL A 492 0.61 -34.98 -0.64
CA VAL A 492 -0.53 -34.30 -0.02
C VAL A 492 -0.63 -32.87 -0.54
N SER A 493 -1.70 -32.60 -1.28
CA SER A 493 -2.04 -31.28 -1.82
C SER A 493 -3.10 -30.63 -0.93
N TYR A 494 -2.85 -29.40 -0.48
CA TYR A 494 -3.73 -28.66 0.42
C TYR A 494 -3.58 -27.15 0.20
N ALA A 495 -4.53 -26.34 0.66
CA ALA A 495 -4.35 -24.89 0.69
C ALA A 495 -3.57 -24.49 1.95
N HIS A 496 -2.58 -23.60 1.84
CA HIS A 496 -1.74 -23.13 2.98
C HIS A 496 -2.54 -22.74 4.23
N ARG A 497 -3.74 -22.18 4.06
CA ARG A 497 -4.64 -21.79 5.17
C ARG A 497 -5.15 -22.98 5.99
N ASP A 498 -5.16 -24.17 5.41
CA ASP A 498 -5.58 -25.41 6.05
C ASP A 498 -4.40 -26.22 6.59
N VAL A 499 -3.21 -25.62 6.71
CA VAL A 499 -1.98 -26.30 7.19
C VAL A 499 -2.20 -27.03 8.52
N THR A 500 -3.00 -26.48 9.42
CA THR A 500 -3.30 -27.10 10.72
C THR A 500 -4.06 -28.42 10.56
N PHE A 501 -5.01 -28.48 9.63
CA PHE A 501 -5.76 -29.70 9.33
C PHE A 501 -4.92 -30.69 8.52
N CYS A 502 -4.18 -30.18 7.52
CA CYS A 502 -3.22 -30.96 6.74
C CYS A 502 -2.19 -31.67 7.64
N LYS A 503 -1.60 -30.96 8.61
CA LYS A 503 -0.69 -31.54 9.61
C LYS A 503 -1.32 -32.71 10.38
N LYS A 504 -2.61 -32.61 10.75
CA LYS A 504 -3.31 -33.72 11.44
C LYS A 504 -3.46 -34.94 10.53
N ILE A 505 -3.83 -34.73 9.26
CA ILE A 505 -3.95 -35.81 8.27
C ILE A 505 -2.59 -36.46 8.03
N VAL A 506 -1.57 -35.67 7.73
CA VAL A 506 -0.20 -36.16 7.48
C VAL A 506 0.33 -36.92 8.69
N THR A 507 0.15 -36.41 9.91
CA THR A 507 0.58 -37.11 11.13
C THR A 507 -0.09 -38.48 11.25
N LYS A 508 -1.40 -38.56 10.98
CA LYS A 508 -2.12 -39.85 10.99
C LYS A 508 -1.67 -40.77 9.86
N LEU A 509 -1.46 -40.24 8.65
CA LEU A 509 -0.95 -41.00 7.52
C LEU A 509 0.42 -41.57 7.85
N GLN A 510 1.36 -40.78 8.38
CA GLN A 510 2.70 -41.25 8.76
C GLN A 510 2.69 -42.36 9.82
N ILE A 511 1.69 -42.40 10.71
CA ILE A 511 1.55 -43.46 11.72
C ILE A 511 1.05 -44.78 11.10
N HIS A 512 0.16 -44.70 10.10
CA HIS A 512 -0.61 -45.85 9.62
C HIS A 512 -0.22 -46.33 8.21
N PHE A 513 0.48 -45.51 7.43
CA PHE A 513 0.86 -45.77 6.05
C PHE A 513 2.38 -45.98 5.97
N GLN A 514 2.80 -47.10 5.36
CA GLN A 514 4.20 -47.52 5.27
C GLN A 514 4.85 -47.08 3.95
N GLY A 515 4.37 -46.01 3.33
CA GLY A 515 4.94 -45.44 2.10
C GLY A 515 5.41 -44.01 2.31
N ASP A 516 6.06 -43.45 1.28
CA ASP A 516 6.62 -42.10 1.34
C ASP A 516 5.51 -41.07 1.25
N ILE A 517 5.52 -40.09 2.16
CA ILE A 517 4.57 -38.97 2.15
C ILE A 517 5.34 -37.68 1.90
N TRP A 518 5.02 -37.03 0.78
CA TRP A 518 5.52 -35.70 0.45
C TRP A 518 4.48 -34.64 0.76
N VAL A 519 4.92 -33.55 1.40
CA VAL A 519 4.11 -32.36 1.69
C VAL A 519 5.02 -31.14 1.88
N ASP A 520 4.56 -29.97 1.47
CA ASP A 520 5.38 -28.74 1.37
C ASP A 520 5.64 -28.01 2.72
N PHE A 521 4.88 -28.29 3.80
CA PHE A 521 4.98 -27.52 5.05
C PHE A 521 6.29 -27.74 5.85
N ASN A 522 7.20 -28.60 5.39
CA ASN A 522 8.51 -28.80 6.00
C ASN A 522 9.54 -27.69 5.66
N LYS A 523 9.17 -26.69 4.84
CA LYS A 523 9.99 -25.51 4.48
C LYS A 523 9.48 -24.20 5.09
N LEU A 524 9.04 -24.21 6.35
CA LEU A 524 8.64 -22.99 7.06
C LEU A 524 9.86 -22.19 7.57
N SER A 525 10.65 -21.62 6.65
CA SER A 525 11.47 -20.45 6.96
C SER A 525 10.97 -19.28 6.13
N VAL A 526 10.54 -18.24 6.83
CA VAL A 526 10.24 -16.86 6.42
C VAL A 526 10.44 -16.60 4.92
N SER A 527 9.33 -16.34 4.23
CA SER A 527 9.23 -15.53 3.01
C SER A 527 9.45 -16.14 1.61
N HIS A 528 9.28 -17.44 1.43
CA HIS A 528 9.18 -18.04 0.08
C HIS A 528 7.84 -18.74 -0.14
N GLU A 529 7.04 -18.19 -1.06
CA GLU A 529 5.90 -18.88 -1.66
C GLU A 529 6.40 -20.00 -2.58
N ASP A 530 6.01 -21.24 -2.30
CA ASP A 530 5.95 -22.41 -3.18
C ASP A 530 6.91 -22.43 -4.38
N ASP A 531 8.09 -23.04 -4.20
CA ASP A 531 8.93 -23.47 -5.32
C ASP A 531 8.14 -24.49 -6.17
N TRP A 532 7.45 -23.98 -7.19
CA TRP A 532 6.63 -24.78 -8.10
C TRP A 532 7.43 -25.92 -8.77
N GLU A 533 8.75 -25.77 -8.91
CA GLU A 533 9.64 -26.84 -9.39
C GLU A 533 9.63 -28.05 -8.45
N ASP A 534 9.68 -27.84 -7.15
CA ASP A 534 9.61 -28.93 -6.17
C ASP A 534 8.22 -29.57 -6.15
N ILE A 535 7.16 -28.76 -6.25
CA ILE A 535 5.78 -29.25 -6.29
C ILE A 535 5.55 -30.09 -7.56
N ALA A 536 5.96 -29.59 -8.73
CA ALA A 536 5.82 -30.32 -9.99
C ALA A 536 6.66 -31.60 -10.02
N LYS A 537 7.85 -31.57 -9.40
CA LYS A 537 8.68 -32.76 -9.18
C LYS A 537 7.97 -33.77 -8.29
N ALA A 538 7.38 -33.33 -7.18
CA ALA A 538 6.59 -34.18 -6.29
C ALA A 538 5.38 -34.80 -7.00
N ILE A 539 4.62 -34.01 -7.76
CA ILE A 539 3.50 -34.51 -8.58
C ILE A 539 4.01 -35.57 -9.56
N SER A 540 5.14 -35.32 -10.22
CA SER A 540 5.72 -36.24 -11.19
C SER A 540 6.21 -37.54 -10.56
N GLN A 541 6.77 -37.49 -9.35
CA GLN A 541 7.37 -38.62 -8.64
C GLN A 541 6.38 -39.43 -7.79
N CYS A 542 5.22 -38.86 -7.41
CA CYS A 542 4.23 -39.56 -6.62
C CYS A 542 3.39 -40.54 -7.44
N ASP A 543 2.86 -41.57 -6.79
CA ASP A 543 1.89 -42.51 -7.35
C ASP A 543 0.46 -42.00 -7.18
N VAL A 544 0.20 -41.37 -6.03
CA VAL A 544 -1.12 -40.89 -5.62
C VAL A 544 -1.02 -39.47 -5.06
N ILE A 545 -1.99 -38.64 -5.42
CA ILE A 545 -2.15 -37.30 -4.87
C ILE A 545 -3.39 -37.29 -3.99
N LEU A 546 -3.19 -37.00 -2.71
CA LEU A 546 -4.24 -36.84 -1.73
C LEU A 546 -4.59 -35.36 -1.64
N MET A 547 -5.76 -34.99 -2.14
CA MET A 547 -6.23 -33.60 -2.22
C MET A 547 -7.12 -33.31 -1.01
N ILE A 548 -6.71 -32.40 -0.14
CA ILE A 548 -7.56 -31.94 0.96
C ILE A 548 -8.49 -30.87 0.41
N VAL A 549 -9.69 -31.30 -0.01
CA VAL A 549 -10.67 -30.46 -0.68
C VAL A 549 -11.49 -29.71 0.37
N THR A 550 -11.05 -28.48 0.60
CA THR A 550 -11.78 -27.46 1.38
C THR A 550 -12.25 -26.34 0.44
N GLU A 551 -13.04 -25.41 0.98
CA GLU A 551 -13.37 -24.19 0.28
C GLU A 551 -12.12 -23.34 -0.06
N ASN A 552 -11.12 -23.33 0.83
CA ASN A 552 -9.84 -22.66 0.59
C ASN A 552 -9.08 -23.35 -0.56
N TYR A 553 -9.11 -24.69 -0.64
CA TYR A 553 -8.52 -25.47 -1.72
C TYR A 553 -9.12 -25.11 -3.09
N CYS A 554 -10.45 -25.10 -3.20
CA CYS A 554 -11.15 -24.69 -4.41
C CYS A 554 -10.85 -23.22 -4.79
N SER A 555 -10.54 -22.38 -3.79
CA SER A 555 -10.20 -20.99 -4.00
C SER A 555 -8.75 -20.73 -4.44
N SER A 556 -7.84 -21.70 -4.28
CA SER A 556 -6.41 -21.50 -4.51
C SER A 556 -6.00 -21.64 -5.99
N LYS A 557 -5.31 -20.62 -6.54
CA LYS A 557 -4.69 -20.71 -7.87
C LYS A 557 -3.55 -21.75 -7.89
N SER A 558 -2.79 -21.88 -6.80
CA SER A 558 -1.70 -22.87 -6.69
C SER A 558 -2.26 -24.30 -6.71
N CYS A 559 -3.29 -24.59 -5.91
CA CYS A 559 -3.93 -25.90 -5.89
C CYS A 559 -4.59 -26.22 -7.24
N ARG A 560 -5.22 -25.23 -7.90
CA ARG A 560 -5.76 -25.40 -9.27
C ARG A 560 -4.65 -25.79 -10.26
N ARG A 561 -3.48 -25.15 -10.17
CA ARG A 561 -2.31 -25.47 -11.00
C ARG A 561 -1.80 -26.90 -10.73
N GLU A 562 -1.76 -27.33 -9.47
CA GLU A 562 -1.40 -28.70 -9.08
C GLU A 562 -2.35 -29.74 -9.70
N VAL A 563 -3.67 -29.52 -9.58
CA VAL A 563 -4.69 -30.42 -10.15
C VAL A 563 -4.56 -30.52 -11.66
N ILE A 564 -4.38 -29.40 -12.37
CA ILE A 564 -4.19 -29.41 -13.82
C ILE A 564 -2.90 -30.16 -14.21
N HIS A 565 -1.83 -30.02 -13.42
CA HIS A 565 -0.57 -30.72 -13.65
C HIS A 565 -0.64 -32.22 -13.40
N ALA A 566 -1.37 -32.61 -12.35
CA ALA A 566 -1.68 -33.99 -12.04
C ALA A 566 -2.54 -34.65 -13.14
N ASP A 567 -3.58 -33.94 -13.59
CA ASP A 567 -4.50 -34.40 -14.64
C ASP A 567 -3.78 -34.61 -15.97
N LYS A 568 -2.96 -33.63 -16.41
CA LYS A 568 -2.11 -33.77 -17.61
C LYS A 568 -1.15 -34.97 -17.57
N ARG A 569 -0.83 -35.48 -16.37
CA ARG A 569 0.05 -36.64 -16.16
C ARG A 569 -0.71 -37.93 -15.83
N ASN A 570 -2.05 -37.92 -15.90
CA ASN A 570 -2.91 -39.04 -15.52
C ASN A 570 -2.63 -39.55 -14.09
N LYS A 571 -2.31 -38.65 -13.16
CA LYS A 571 -2.03 -39.03 -11.76
C LYS A 571 -3.31 -39.44 -11.04
N ARG A 572 -3.21 -40.43 -10.15
CA ARG A 572 -4.35 -40.87 -9.33
C ARG A 572 -4.60 -39.86 -8.23
N MET A 573 -5.69 -39.12 -8.34
CA MET A 573 -6.10 -38.10 -7.38
C MET A 573 -7.21 -38.63 -6.45
N ILE A 574 -7.01 -38.53 -5.14
CA ILE A 574 -7.98 -38.95 -4.10
C ILE A 574 -8.42 -37.70 -3.33
N PRO A 575 -9.67 -37.22 -3.51
CA PRO A 575 -10.19 -36.12 -2.73
C PRO A 575 -10.55 -36.56 -1.31
N ILE A 576 -10.15 -35.76 -0.32
CA ILE A 576 -10.62 -35.81 1.06
C ILE A 576 -11.40 -34.54 1.32
N TYR A 577 -12.71 -34.69 1.50
CA TYR A 577 -13.60 -33.58 1.81
C TYR A 577 -13.57 -33.28 3.30
N GLN A 578 -13.46 -31.99 3.64
CA GLN A 578 -13.61 -31.48 5.01
C GLN A 578 -15.03 -30.96 5.25
#